data_AF-X1HIP7-F1
#
_entry.id   AF-X1HIP7-F1
#
_cell.length_a   1.000
_cell.length_b   1.000
_cell.length_c   1.000
_cell.angle_alpha   90.00
_cell.angle_beta   90.00
_cell.angle_gamma   90.00
#
_symmetry.space_group_name_H-M   'P 1'
#
loop_
_entity.id
_entity.type
_entity.pdbx_description
1 polymer ?
#
loop_
_entity_poly.entity_id
_entity_poly.type
_entity_poly.pdbx_seq_one_letter_code
_entity_poly.pdbx_strand_id
1 'polypeptide(L)'
;EKTIHPCQFPVELVERCVLALTNEDDWVLDPYCGVGSALIAGLKHKRRVIGCDKEPEYIKIAKERITDFFNGTLRIRPLGKPVYVATGKEKISQVPDEWKAKKKGGEE
;
A
#
# COMPACT_ATOMS: atom_id res chain seq x y z
N GLU A 1 1.08 -9.20 0.09
CA GLU A 1 -0.22 -8.52 0.32
C GLU A 1 -1.02 -8.22 -0.95
N LYS A 2 -0.46 -8.35 -2.18
CA LYS A 2 -1.19 -8.03 -3.41
C LYS A 2 -2.33 -9.01 -3.68
N THR A 3 -3.49 -8.47 -4.08
CA THR A 3 -4.68 -9.20 -4.53
C THR A 3 -4.96 -8.88 -6.00
N ILE A 4 -6.16 -9.23 -6.50
CA ILE A 4 -6.61 -8.87 -7.85
C ILE A 4 -6.84 -7.37 -8.03
N HIS A 5 -6.91 -6.59 -6.95
CA HIS A 5 -7.22 -5.17 -7.02
C HIS A 5 -6.02 -4.40 -7.60
N PRO A 6 -6.17 -3.75 -8.77
CA PRO A 6 -5.03 -3.22 -9.53
C PRO A 6 -4.28 -2.12 -8.78
N CYS A 7 -5.01 -1.31 -8.01
CA CYS A 7 -4.49 -0.16 -7.28
C CYS A 7 -4.49 -0.39 -5.77
N GLN A 8 -4.16 -1.61 -5.31
CA GLN A 8 -4.09 -1.89 -3.88
C GLN A 8 -2.86 -1.23 -3.26
N PHE A 9 -3.09 -0.31 -2.32
CA PHE A 9 -2.01 0.25 -1.51
C PHE A 9 -1.54 -0.75 -0.43
N PRO A 10 -0.24 -0.74 -0.09
CA PRO A 10 0.29 -1.43 1.07
C PRO A 10 -0.44 -1.02 2.35
N VAL A 11 -0.74 -1.97 3.23
CA VAL A 11 -1.37 -1.64 4.53
C VAL A 11 -0.49 -0.69 5.33
N GLU A 12 0.83 -0.89 5.25
CA GLU A 12 1.81 -0.03 5.92
C GLU A 12 1.69 1.45 5.56
N LEU A 13 1.29 1.75 4.32
CA LEU A 13 1.19 3.14 3.86
C LEU A 13 0.10 3.87 4.64
N VAL A 14 -1.09 3.28 4.73
CA VAL A 14 -2.24 3.85 5.43
C VAL A 14 -2.14 3.69 6.95
N GLU A 15 -1.39 2.70 7.43
CA GLU A 15 -1.05 2.53 8.85
C GLU A 15 -0.43 3.78 9.47
N ARG A 16 0.40 4.50 8.72
CA ARG A 16 0.99 5.79 9.15
C ARG A 16 -0.07 6.85 9.40
N CYS A 17 -1.06 6.96 8.50
CA CYS A 17 -2.16 7.91 8.65
C CYS A 17 -3.04 7.54 9.84
N VAL A 18 -3.37 6.26 10.02
CA VAL A 18 -4.14 5.79 11.19
C VAL A 18 -3.45 6.17 12.49
N LEU A 19 -2.16 5.87 12.63
CA LEU A 19 -1.40 6.18 13.84
C LEU A 19 -1.23 7.69 14.09
N ALA A 20 -1.10 8.48 13.03
CA ALA A 20 -0.90 9.93 13.15
C ALA A 20 -2.19 10.71 13.45
N LEU A 21 -3.36 10.19 13.05
CA LEU A 21 -4.62 10.93 13.04
C LEU A 21 -5.68 10.38 14.00
N THR A 22 -5.42 9.25 14.66
CA THR A 22 -6.40 8.58 15.55
C THR A 22 -5.73 7.98 16.78
N ASN A 23 -6.50 7.77 17.84
CA ASN A 23 -6.12 7.02 19.04
C ASN A 23 -6.69 5.60 19.03
N GLU A 24 -6.31 4.77 20.01
CA GLU A 24 -7.00 3.49 20.24
C GLU A 24 -8.50 3.74 20.48
N ASP A 25 -9.35 2.78 20.08
CA ASP A 25 -10.82 2.84 20.14
C ASP A 25 -11.54 3.88 19.26
N ASP A 26 -10.82 4.80 18.61
CA ASP A 26 -11.40 5.72 17.63
C ASP A 26 -11.98 4.97 16.41
N TRP A 27 -12.91 5.63 15.72
CA TRP A 27 -13.48 5.15 14.47
C TRP A 27 -12.67 5.61 13.26
N VAL A 28 -12.33 4.66 12.39
CA VAL A 28 -11.78 4.90 11.06
C VAL A 28 -12.82 4.52 10.02
N LEU A 29 -13.26 5.50 9.22
CA LEU A 29 -14.16 5.29 8.09
C LEU A 29 -13.37 5.36 6.78
N ASP A 30 -13.51 4.35 5.95
CA ASP A 30 -13.02 4.35 4.57
C ASP A 30 -14.21 4.10 3.60
N PRO A 31 -14.73 5.15 2.93
CA PRO A 31 -15.87 5.02 2.04
C PRO A 31 -15.53 4.43 0.66
N TYR A 32 -14.25 4.15 0.39
CA TYR A 32 -13.75 3.56 -0.85
C TYR A 32 -12.71 2.48 -0.52
N CYS A 33 -13.10 1.55 0.36
CA CYS A 33 -12.16 0.70 1.04
C CYS A 33 -11.48 -0.35 0.14
N GLY A 34 -12.03 -0.59 -1.06
CA GLY A 34 -11.57 -1.60 -2.00
C GLY A 34 -11.40 -2.94 -1.28
N VAL A 35 -10.17 -3.45 -1.30
CA VAL A 35 -9.83 -4.71 -0.63
C VAL A 35 -9.47 -4.56 0.86
N GLY A 36 -9.73 -3.41 1.50
CA GLY A 36 -9.72 -3.23 2.95
C GLY A 36 -8.37 -2.91 3.59
N SER A 37 -7.41 -2.31 2.85
CA SER A 37 -6.09 -1.99 3.42
C SER A 37 -6.16 -1.02 4.61
N ALA A 38 -7.02 0.02 4.57
CA ALA A 38 -7.23 0.95 5.68
C ALA A 38 -7.92 0.28 6.88
N LEU A 39 -8.89 -0.59 6.61
CA LEU A 39 -9.61 -1.34 7.66
C LEU A 39 -8.64 -2.24 8.44
N ILE A 40 -7.78 -2.97 7.73
CA ILE A 40 -6.78 -3.84 8.37
C ILE A 40 -5.79 -3.01 9.20
N ALA A 41 -5.36 -1.84 8.71
CA ALA A 41 -4.50 -0.94 9.47
C ALA A 41 -5.16 -0.44 10.76
N GLY A 42 -6.45 -0.07 10.70
CA GLY A 42 -7.23 0.30 11.89
C GLY A 42 -7.34 -0.84 12.89
N LEU A 43 -7.76 -2.03 12.43
CA LEU A 43 -7.90 -3.22 13.27
C LEU A 43 -6.58 -3.62 13.95
N LYS A 44 -5.47 -3.57 13.21
CA LYS A 44 -4.11 -3.85 13.72
C LYS A 44 -3.75 -3.01 14.93
N HIS A 45 -4.24 -1.78 14.97
CA HIS A 45 -3.97 -0.81 16.02
C HIS A 45 -5.14 -0.59 16.97
N LYS A 46 -6.06 -1.54 17.07
CA LYS A 46 -7.23 -1.46 17.98
C LYS A 46 -8.14 -0.25 17.74
N ARG A 47 -8.29 0.17 16.48
CA ARG A 47 -9.34 1.12 16.07
C ARG A 47 -10.57 0.34 15.64
N ARG A 48 -11.74 0.98 15.75
CA ARG A 48 -12.99 0.48 15.17
C ARG A 48 -13.04 0.93 13.72
N VAL A 49 -13.50 0.08 12.81
CA VAL A 49 -13.42 0.37 11.37
C VAL A 49 -14.77 0.22 10.68
N ILE A 50 -15.06 1.11 9.75
CA ILE A 50 -16.19 1.03 8.84
C ILE A 50 -15.65 1.18 7.42
N GLY A 51 -16.04 0.27 6.54
CA GLY A 51 -15.65 0.30 5.14
C GLY A 51 -16.86 0.19 4.23
N CYS A 52 -16.86 0.97 3.15
CA CYS A 52 -17.80 0.82 2.04
C CYS A 52 -17.03 0.75 0.73
N ASP A 53 -17.54 -0.03 -0.22
CA ASP A 53 -17.09 -0.04 -1.60
C ASP A 53 -18.27 -0.47 -2.49
N LYS A 54 -18.27 0.00 -3.73
CA LYS A 54 -19.32 -0.33 -4.69
C LYS A 54 -19.16 -1.74 -5.25
N GLU A 55 -17.92 -2.22 -5.40
CA GLU A 55 -17.63 -3.48 -6.07
C GLU A 55 -17.73 -4.68 -5.10
N PRO A 56 -18.71 -5.59 -5.27
CA PRO A 56 -18.95 -6.69 -4.33
C PRO A 56 -17.76 -7.65 -4.22
N GLU A 57 -17.02 -7.89 -5.31
CA GLU A 57 -15.81 -8.72 -5.30
C GLU A 57 -14.74 -8.15 -4.37
N TYR A 58 -14.58 -6.82 -4.32
CA TYR A 58 -13.60 -6.17 -3.45
C TYR A 58 -14.01 -6.33 -1.98
N ILE A 59 -15.29 -6.18 -1.68
CA ILE A 59 -15.84 -6.42 -0.34
C ILE A 59 -15.64 -7.88 0.10
N LYS A 60 -15.81 -8.85 -0.82
CA LYS A 60 -15.55 -10.27 -0.51
C LYS A 60 -14.08 -10.48 -0.12
N ILE A 61 -13.15 -9.95 -0.91
CA ILE A 61 -11.71 -10.06 -0.63
C ILE A 61 -11.34 -9.32 0.65
N ALA A 62 -11.94 -8.15 0.92
CA ALA A 62 -11.71 -7.41 2.16
C ALA A 62 -12.11 -8.26 3.39
N LYS A 63 -13.27 -8.93 3.35
CA LYS A 63 -13.73 -9.84 4.42
C LYS A 63 -12.79 -11.04 4.61
N GLU A 64 -12.33 -11.65 3.52
CA GLU A 64 -11.34 -12.74 3.56
C GLU A 64 -10.03 -12.26 4.21
N ARG A 65 -9.51 -11.11 3.79
CA ARG A 65 -8.29 -10.53 4.37
C ARG A 65 -8.44 -10.18 5.86
N ILE A 66 -9.60 -9.70 6.28
CA ILE A 66 -9.89 -9.43 7.70
C ILE A 66 -9.90 -10.74 8.49
N THR A 67 -10.51 -11.79 7.95
CA THR A 67 -10.48 -13.13 8.57
C THR A 67 -9.04 -13.64 8.70
N ASP A 68 -8.26 -13.57 7.61
CA ASP A 68 -6.84 -13.95 7.62
C ASP A 68 -6.01 -13.13 8.60
N PHE A 69 -6.35 -11.84 8.79
CA PHE A 69 -5.68 -10.99 9.77
C PHE A 69 -5.92 -11.50 11.20
N PHE A 70 -7.17 -11.80 11.56
CA PHE A 70 -7.49 -12.34 12.89
C PHE A 70 -6.94 -13.76 13.11
N ASN A 71 -6.81 -14.55 12.04
CA ASN A 71 -6.17 -15.86 12.08
C ASN A 71 -4.63 -15.79 12.10
N GLY A 72 -4.04 -14.59 11.97
CA GLY A 72 -2.59 -14.40 11.93
C GLY A 72 -1.92 -14.90 10.64
N THR A 73 -2.68 -15.20 9.59
CA THR A 73 -2.19 -15.74 8.31
C THR A 73 -1.96 -14.66 7.27
N LEU A 74 -2.52 -13.45 7.45
CA LEU A 74 -2.42 -12.37 6.49
C LEU A 74 -0.97 -11.87 6.35
N ARG A 75 -0.44 -11.94 5.12
CA ARG A 75 0.90 -11.41 4.79
C ARG A 75 0.83 -9.90 4.50
N ILE A 76 1.42 -9.11 5.39
CA ILE A 76 1.45 -7.65 5.32
C ILE A 76 2.91 -7.14 5.25
N ARG A 77 3.16 -6.03 4.56
CA ARG A 77 4.46 -5.33 4.65
C ARG A 77 4.59 -4.67 6.04
N PRO A 78 5.67 -4.92 6.80
CA PRO A 78 5.84 -4.33 8.14
C PRO A 78 6.21 -2.85 8.07
N LEU A 79 5.75 -2.08 9.07
CA LEU A 79 6.05 -0.67 9.24
C LEU A 79 7.54 -0.39 9.33
N GLY A 80 8.01 0.54 8.49
CA GLY A 80 9.41 0.96 8.47
C GLY A 80 10.29 0.13 7.53
N LYS A 81 9.74 -0.84 6.78
CA LYS A 81 10.54 -1.54 5.76
C LYS A 81 11.03 -0.51 4.72
N PRO A 82 12.34 -0.42 4.45
CA PRO A 82 12.86 0.54 3.47
C PRO A 82 12.32 0.24 2.08
N VAL A 83 12.01 1.30 1.33
CA VAL A 83 11.66 1.19 -0.09
C VAL A 83 12.92 0.72 -0.83
N TYR A 84 12.73 -0.16 -1.81
CA TYR A 84 13.85 -0.63 -2.63
C TYR A 84 14.52 0.55 -3.33
N VAL A 85 15.82 0.68 -3.13
CA VAL A 85 16.65 1.68 -3.80
C VAL A 85 17.40 0.96 -4.92
N ALA A 86 17.18 1.41 -6.16
CA ALA A 86 17.88 0.86 -7.31
C ALA A 86 19.38 1.10 -7.18
N THR A 87 20.17 0.09 -7.54
CA THR A 87 21.64 0.15 -7.48
C THR A 87 22.25 0.84 -8.70
N GLY A 88 21.43 1.15 -9.72
CA GLY A 88 21.88 1.70 -11.01
C GLY A 88 22.35 0.63 -11.99
N LYS A 89 22.35 -0.65 -11.58
CA LYS A 89 22.60 -1.79 -12.47
C LYS A 89 21.34 -2.25 -13.20
N GLU A 90 20.18 -1.88 -12.69
CA GLU A 90 18.90 -2.25 -13.26
C GLU A 90 18.70 -1.46 -14.57
N LYS A 91 18.32 -2.15 -15.66
CA LYS A 91 18.16 -1.53 -16.98
C LYS A 91 17.25 -0.29 -16.97
N ILE A 92 16.19 -0.32 -16.14
CA ILE A 92 15.23 0.80 -16.03
C ILE A 92 15.79 2.03 -15.31
N SER A 93 16.83 1.84 -14.49
CA SER A 93 17.53 2.90 -13.76
C SER A 93 18.74 3.43 -14.52
N GLN A 94 19.11 2.80 -15.63
CA GLN A 94 20.20 3.24 -16.50
C GLN A 94 19.67 4.23 -17.54
N VAL A 95 20.45 5.28 -17.78
CA VAL A 95 20.17 6.20 -18.88
C VAL A 95 20.28 5.44 -20.20
N PRO A 96 19.26 5.49 -21.08
CA PRO A 96 19.32 4.87 -22.39
C PRO A 96 20.52 5.38 -23.19
N ASP A 97 21.13 4.49 -23.97
CA ASP A 97 22.34 4.83 -24.73
C ASP A 97 22.07 5.94 -25.76
N GLU A 98 20.85 6.02 -26.30
CA GLU A 98 20.45 7.09 -27.22
C GLU A 98 20.51 8.48 -26.57
N TRP A 99 20.37 8.57 -25.24
CA TRP A 99 20.39 9.83 -24.50
C TRP A 99 21.80 10.24 -24.07
N LYS A 100 22.76 9.31 -24.04
CA LYS A 100 24.17 9.59 -23.73
C LYS A 100 24.87 10.35 -24.86
N ALA A 101 24.47 10.10 -26.12
CA ALA A 101 25.08 10.70 -27.31
C ALA A 101 24.81 12.21 -27.47
N LYS A 102 23.70 12.72 -26.94
CA LYS A 102 23.31 14.15 -27.08
C LYS A 102 24.09 15.14 -26.20
N LYS A 103 24.84 14.68 -25.21
CA LYS A 103 25.60 15.57 -24.29
C LYS A 103 26.93 16.10 -24.84
N LYS A 104 27.35 15.70 -26.05
CA LYS A 104 28.64 16.11 -26.64
C LYS A 104 28.56 17.30 -27.63
N GLY A 105 27.43 18.00 -27.73
CA GLY A 105 27.21 19.02 -28.77
C GLY A 105 26.65 20.36 -28.29
N GLY A 106 26.96 20.80 -27.07
CA GLY A 106 26.44 22.07 -26.54
C GLY A 106 27.31 22.66 -25.45
N GLU A 107 28.53 23.04 -25.82
CA GLU A 107 29.35 24.09 -25.18
C GLU A 107 30.28 24.64 -26.27
N GLU A 108 29.76 25.62 -27.02
CA GLU A 108 30.48 26.73 -27.66
C GLU A 108 29.54 27.94 -27.68
#